data_AF-E5VJG0-F1
#
_entry.id   AF-E5VJG0-F1
#
_cell.length_a   1.000
_cell.length_b   1.000
_cell.length_c   1.000
_cell.angle_alpha   90.00
_cell.angle_beta   90.00
_cell.angle_gamma   90.00
#
_symmetry.space_group_name_H-M   'P 1'
#
loop_
_entity.id
_entity.type
_entity.pdbx_description
1 polymer ?
#
loop_
_entity_poly.entity_id
_entity_poly.type
_entity_poly.pdbx_seq_one_letter_code
_entity_poly.pdbx_strand_id
1 'polypeptide(L)'
;MVPLLEKLEQPEITQFADVLVVNDASQDETNHVTKKRNHTVITNVFNLGYGSGLQLGYKYAVRKGYSYVIQMDADGQHDVCNLLEIYKELQKEDENGKLPDIVLGSRFMEGSSEYTVSWAKKIAFVWFRAILKLGTGKK
;
A
#
# COMPACT_ATOMS: atom_id res chain seq x y z
N MET A 1 -1.10 -9.19 -12.62
CA MET A 1 -2.40 -8.50 -12.51
C MET A 1 -3.59 -9.44 -12.31
N VAL A 2 -3.93 -10.34 -13.26
CA VAL A 2 -5.11 -11.23 -13.13
C VAL A 2 -5.17 -12.01 -11.79
N PRO A 3 -4.10 -12.70 -11.34
CA PRO A 3 -4.15 -13.48 -10.10
C PRO A 3 -4.28 -12.59 -8.84
N LEU A 4 -3.85 -11.34 -8.93
CA LEU A 4 -3.99 -10.37 -7.84
C LEU A 4 -5.43 -9.90 -7.74
N LEU A 5 -6.06 -9.57 -8.87
CA LEU A 5 -7.47 -9.19 -8.91
C LEU A 5 -8.37 -10.33 -8.38
N GLU A 6 -8.07 -11.58 -8.70
CA GLU A 6 -8.81 -12.74 -8.16
C GLU A 6 -8.74 -12.83 -6.63
N LYS A 7 -7.58 -12.51 -6.04
CA LYS A 7 -7.43 -12.45 -4.58
C LYS A 7 -8.18 -11.26 -3.98
N LEU A 8 -8.21 -10.12 -4.66
CA LEU A 8 -8.92 -8.92 -4.21
C LEU A 8 -10.44 -9.02 -4.39
N GLU A 9 -10.91 -9.87 -5.29
CA GLU A 9 -12.33 -10.18 -5.52
C GLU A 9 -12.91 -11.13 -4.45
N GLN A 10 -12.07 -11.64 -3.54
CA GLN A 10 -12.53 -12.49 -2.46
C GLN A 10 -13.48 -11.72 -1.53
N PRO A 11 -14.60 -12.34 -1.08
CA PRO A 11 -15.60 -11.71 -0.23
C PRO A 11 -15.02 -11.03 1.01
N GLU A 12 -13.96 -11.62 1.57
CA GLU A 12 -13.25 -11.16 2.75
C GLU A 12 -12.68 -9.75 2.57
N ILE A 13 -12.33 -9.36 1.34
CA ILE A 13 -11.83 -8.03 0.97
C ILE A 13 -12.98 -7.13 0.52
N THR A 14 -13.82 -7.61 -0.40
CA THR A 14 -14.88 -6.80 -1.00
C THR A 14 -15.95 -6.34 0.00
N GLN A 15 -16.06 -7.02 1.16
CA GLN A 15 -16.99 -6.61 2.22
C GLN A 15 -16.60 -5.29 2.91
N PHE A 16 -15.32 -4.91 2.90
CA PHE A 16 -14.83 -3.74 3.65
C PHE A 16 -14.04 -2.74 2.79
N ALA A 17 -13.60 -3.13 1.59
CA ALA A 17 -12.79 -2.28 0.73
C ALA A 17 -13.25 -2.32 -0.72
N ASP A 18 -13.32 -1.12 -1.32
CA ASP A 18 -13.40 -0.96 -2.76
C ASP A 18 -11.99 -0.95 -3.38
N VAL A 19 -11.85 -1.56 -4.55
CA VAL A 19 -10.57 -1.64 -5.26
C VAL A 19 -10.49 -0.56 -6.33
N LEU A 20 -9.50 0.32 -6.21
CA LEU A 20 -9.07 1.26 -7.24
C LEU A 20 -7.74 0.82 -7.84
N VAL A 21 -7.72 0.61 -9.15
CA VAL A 21 -6.48 0.40 -9.90
C VAL A 21 -6.04 1.73 -10.50
N VAL A 22 -4.83 2.18 -10.14
CA VAL A 22 -4.19 3.32 -10.78
C VAL A 22 -3.16 2.79 -11.78
N ASN A 23 -3.43 2.96 -13.07
CA ASN A 23 -2.57 2.51 -14.15
C ASN A 23 -1.77 3.69 -14.73
N ASP A 24 -0.45 3.67 -14.57
CA ASP A 24 0.45 4.73 -15.05
C ASP A 24 0.90 4.51 -16.50
N ALA A 25 -0.09 4.50 -17.41
CA ALA A 25 0.09 4.31 -18.85
C ALA A 25 0.77 3.00 -19.26
N SER A 26 0.45 1.88 -18.59
CA SER A 26 0.92 0.56 -19.01
C SER A 26 0.51 0.26 -20.46
N GLN A 27 1.44 -0.32 -21.21
CA GLN A 27 1.24 -0.74 -22.61
C GLN A 27 0.65 -2.16 -22.72
N ASP A 28 0.45 -2.83 -21.59
CA ASP A 28 -0.11 -4.17 -21.52
C ASP A 28 -1.64 -4.16 -21.38
N GLU A 29 -2.21 -5.36 -21.25
CA GLU A 29 -3.66 -5.57 -21.14
C GLU A 29 -4.25 -5.17 -19.77
N THR A 30 -3.50 -4.50 -18.89
CA THR A 30 -3.97 -4.13 -17.54
C THR A 30 -5.30 -3.37 -17.59
N ASN A 31 -5.42 -2.37 -18.47
CA ASN A 31 -6.65 -1.61 -18.62
C ASN A 31 -7.84 -2.48 -19.05
N HIS A 32 -7.62 -3.37 -20.02
CA HIS A 32 -8.67 -4.22 -20.56
C HIS A 32 -9.15 -5.23 -19.51
N VAL A 33 -8.22 -5.91 -18.87
CA VAL A 33 -8.48 -6.91 -17.84
C VAL A 33 -9.21 -6.30 -16.65
N THR A 34 -8.75 -5.16 -16.13
CA THR A 34 -9.38 -4.52 -14.96
C THR A 34 -10.81 -4.08 -15.26
N LYS A 35 -11.06 -3.46 -16.43
CA LYS A 35 -12.41 -3.06 -16.85
C LYS A 35 -13.34 -4.26 -17.06
N LYS A 36 -12.85 -5.34 -17.66
CA LYS A 36 -13.65 -6.56 -17.89
C LYS A 36 -14.13 -7.19 -16.58
N ARG A 37 -13.39 -6.98 -15.49
CA ARG A 37 -13.71 -7.48 -14.15
C ARG A 37 -14.48 -6.47 -13.28
N ASN A 38 -15.00 -5.39 -13.88
CA ASN A 38 -15.77 -4.33 -13.20
C ASN A 38 -15.03 -3.61 -12.06
N HIS A 39 -13.70 -3.62 -12.06
CA HIS A 39 -12.92 -2.82 -11.12
C HIS A 39 -12.80 -1.38 -11.61
N THR A 40 -12.78 -0.44 -10.66
CA THR A 40 -12.52 0.97 -11.00
C THR A 40 -11.05 1.11 -11.41
N VAL A 41 -10.81 1.65 -12.60
CA VAL A 41 -9.47 1.94 -13.10
C VAL A 41 -9.35 3.41 -13.51
N ILE A 42 -8.25 4.05 -13.10
CA ILE A 42 -7.86 5.36 -13.60
C ILE A 42 -6.52 5.17 -14.32
N THR A 43 -6.49 5.56 -15.59
CA THR A 43 -5.32 5.43 -16.44
C THR A 43 -4.73 6.80 -16.74
N ASN A 44 -3.45 7.01 -16.45
CA ASN A 44 -2.73 8.19 -16.91
C ASN A 44 -2.50 8.11 -18.43
N VAL A 45 -2.56 9.27 -19.09
CA VAL A 45 -2.33 9.36 -20.55
C VAL A 45 -0.87 9.11 -20.91
N PHE A 46 0.04 9.46 -20.00
CA PHE A 46 1.49 9.25 -20.12
C PHE A 46 2.01 8.67 -18.81
N ASN A 47 3.19 8.05 -18.82
CA ASN A 47 3.85 7.62 -17.60
C ASN A 47 4.29 8.86 -16.79
N LEU A 48 3.70 9.06 -15.62
CA LEU A 48 3.96 10.19 -14.72
C LEU A 48 4.75 9.76 -13.48
N GLY A 49 5.07 8.48 -13.36
CA GLY A 49 5.80 7.89 -12.27
C GLY A 49 4.94 7.56 -11.04
N TYR A 50 5.54 6.80 -10.13
CA TYR A 50 4.88 6.24 -8.94
C TYR A 50 4.16 7.27 -8.07
N GLY A 51 4.82 8.40 -7.78
CA GLY A 51 4.26 9.45 -6.93
C GLY A 51 2.99 10.08 -7.50
N SER A 52 2.89 10.19 -8.83
CA SER A 52 1.67 10.67 -9.50
C SER A 52 0.51 9.71 -9.28
N GLY A 53 0.78 8.40 -9.37
CA GLY A 53 -0.21 7.36 -9.11
C GLY A 53 -0.77 7.43 -7.69
N LEU A 54 0.10 7.63 -6.69
CA LEU A 54 -0.33 7.80 -5.30
C LEU A 54 -1.18 9.04 -5.10
N GLN A 55 -0.73 10.19 -5.64
CA GLN A 55 -1.48 11.44 -5.51
C GLN A 55 -2.86 11.33 -6.16
N LEU A 56 -2.96 10.64 -7.30
CA LEU A 56 -4.22 10.39 -7.99
C LEU A 56 -5.16 9.53 -7.13
N GLY A 57 -4.63 8.44 -6.55
CA GLY A 57 -5.37 7.58 -5.63
C GLY A 57 -5.91 8.33 -4.42
N TYR A 58 -5.08 9.15 -3.77
CA TYR A 58 -5.52 9.97 -2.62
C TYR A 58 -6.58 11.00 -3.02
N LYS A 59 -6.42 11.68 -4.16
CA LYS A 59 -7.42 12.62 -4.68
C LYS A 59 -8.74 11.92 -5.01
N TYR A 60 -8.69 10.71 -5.55
CA TYR A 60 -9.89 9.91 -5.79
C TYR A 60 -10.58 9.56 -4.47
N ALA A 61 -9.82 9.06 -3.49
CA ALA A 61 -10.34 8.65 -2.20
C ALA A 61 -11.07 9.80 -1.49
N VAL A 62 -10.44 10.98 -1.44
CA VAL A 62 -11.04 12.19 -0.87
C VAL A 62 -12.32 12.60 -1.59
N ARG A 63 -12.34 12.57 -2.93
CA ARG A 63 -13.53 12.94 -3.72
C ARG A 63 -14.70 11.98 -3.55
N LYS A 64 -14.42 10.72 -3.24
CA LYS A 64 -15.43 9.68 -3.01
C LYS A 64 -15.83 9.56 -1.54
N GLY A 65 -15.19 10.29 -0.64
CA GLY A 65 -15.51 10.29 0.78
C GLY A 65 -15.03 9.05 1.54
N TYR A 66 -13.96 8.40 1.08
CA TYR A 66 -13.36 7.29 1.84
C TYR A 66 -12.65 7.79 3.10
N SER A 67 -12.87 7.10 4.22
CA SER A 67 -12.21 7.39 5.49
C SER A 67 -10.79 6.83 5.58
N TYR A 68 -10.52 5.74 4.87
CA TYR A 68 -9.24 5.04 4.88
C TYR A 68 -8.74 4.79 3.47
N VAL A 69 -7.42 4.79 3.29
CA VAL A 69 -6.76 4.39 2.06
C VAL A 69 -5.68 3.38 2.41
N ILE A 70 -5.74 2.20 1.79
CA ILE A 70 -4.69 1.19 1.88
C ILE A 70 -3.99 1.13 0.54
N GLN A 71 -2.66 1.26 0.57
CA GLN A 71 -1.82 1.26 -0.62
C GLN A 71 -1.16 -0.11 -0.79
N MET A 72 -1.26 -0.66 -1.99
CA MET A 72 -0.65 -1.94 -2.34
C MET A 72 -0.10 -1.90 -3.77
N ASP A 73 1.13 -2.35 -3.95
CA ASP A 73 1.74 -2.49 -5.27
C ASP A 73 1.20 -3.74 -5.99
N ALA A 74 1.01 -3.65 -7.31
CA ALA A 74 0.39 -4.71 -8.10
C ALA A 74 1.38 -5.81 -8.57
N ASP A 75 2.64 -5.75 -8.14
CA ASP A 75 3.73 -6.64 -8.55
C ASP A 75 3.74 -8.00 -7.81
N GLY A 76 2.85 -8.16 -6.83
CA GLY A 76 2.72 -9.39 -6.05
C GLY A 76 3.71 -9.50 -4.89
N GLN A 77 4.49 -8.46 -4.60
CA GLN A 77 5.34 -8.44 -3.39
C GLN A 77 4.54 -8.21 -2.10
N HIS A 78 3.28 -7.77 -2.22
CA HIS A 78 2.40 -7.55 -1.09
C HIS A 78 1.33 -8.64 -1.05
N ASP A 79 1.24 -9.36 0.08
CA ASP A 79 0.19 -10.33 0.29
C ASP A 79 -1.13 -9.65 0.64
N VAL A 80 -2.19 -10.02 -0.09
CA VAL A 80 -3.56 -9.52 0.10
C VAL A 80 -4.07 -9.80 1.52
N CYS A 81 -3.60 -10.86 2.17
CA CYS A 81 -3.95 -11.19 3.56
C CYS A 81 -3.60 -10.06 4.54
N ASN A 82 -2.59 -9.24 4.23
CA ASN A 82 -2.18 -8.12 5.07
C ASN A 82 -3.16 -6.94 5.03
N LEU A 83 -4.02 -6.84 4.01
CA LEU A 83 -4.99 -5.74 3.90
C LEU A 83 -5.97 -5.75 5.08
N LEU A 84 -6.45 -6.94 5.46
CA LEU A 84 -7.36 -7.09 6.58
C LEU A 84 -6.68 -6.74 7.91
N GLU A 85 -5.42 -7.14 8.08
CA GLU A 85 -4.67 -6.84 9.30
C GLU A 85 -4.36 -5.34 9.42
N ILE A 86 -3.95 -4.70 8.32
CA ILE A 86 -3.76 -3.24 8.26
C ILE A 86 -5.07 -2.52 8.60
N TYR A 87 -6.19 -2.98 8.05
CA TYR A 87 -7.49 -2.39 8.33
C TYR A 87 -7.88 -2.53 9.82
N LYS A 88 -7.68 -3.71 10.41
CA LYS A 88 -7.93 -3.92 11.85
C LYS A 88 -7.07 -3.02 12.72
N GLU A 89 -5.77 -2.89 12.43
CA GLU A 89 -4.89 -2.02 13.18
C GLU A 89 -5.28 -0.54 13.00
N LEU A 90 -5.78 -0.13 11.82
CA LEU A 90 -6.34 1.21 11.62
C LEU A 90 -7.60 1.50 12.47
N GLN A 91 -8.30 0.46 12.90
CA GLN A 91 -9.50 0.55 13.74
C GLN A 91 -9.22 0.32 15.23
N LYS A 92 -7.97 0.02 15.60
CA LYS A 92 -7.60 -0.28 16.97
C LYS A 92 -7.18 0.99 17.68
N GLU A 93 -7.88 1.31 18.76
CA GLU A 93 -7.56 2.45 19.60
C GLU A 93 -6.32 2.19 20.45
N ASP A 94 -5.53 3.24 20.67
CA ASP A 94 -4.45 3.25 21.65
C ASP A 94 -4.98 3.36 23.09
N GLU A 95 -4.07 3.39 24.08
CA GLU A 95 -4.41 3.50 25.50
C GLU A 95 -5.23 4.76 25.85
N ASN A 96 -5.24 5.77 24.97
CA ASN A 96 -5.98 7.03 25.13
C ASN A 96 -7.28 7.06 24.30
N GLY A 97 -7.68 5.95 23.67
CA GLY A 97 -8.87 5.89 22.82
C GLY A 97 -8.67 6.53 21.43
N LYS A 98 -7.43 6.78 21.00
CA LYS A 98 -7.15 7.41 19.71
C LYS A 98 -6.85 6.35 18.64
N LEU A 99 -7.49 6.49 17.49
CA LEU A 99 -7.17 5.70 16.29
C LEU A 99 -5.86 6.17 15.64
N PRO A 100 -5.07 5.25 15.06
CA PRO A 100 -3.84 5.62 14.38
C PRO A 100 -4.11 6.39 13.08
N ASP A 101 -3.30 7.41 12.84
CA ASP A 101 -3.36 8.19 11.61
C ASP A 101 -2.72 7.45 10.41
N ILE A 102 -1.72 6.60 10.67
CA ILE A 102 -0.97 5.83 9.66
C ILE A 102 -0.61 4.46 10.25
N VAL A 103 -0.81 3.40 9.45
CA VAL A 103 -0.32 2.04 9.72
C VAL A 103 0.64 1.64 8.60
N LEU A 104 1.79 1.08 8.97
CA LEU A 104 2.83 0.65 8.03
C LEU A 104 3.02 -0.86 8.11
N GLY A 105 2.94 -1.53 6.96
CA GLY A 105 3.38 -2.92 6.85
C GLY A 105 4.91 -3.01 6.89
N SER A 106 5.46 -3.82 7.78
CA SER A 106 6.91 -3.98 7.94
C SER A 106 7.36 -5.41 7.70
N ARG A 107 8.35 -5.57 6.81
CA ARG A 107 9.03 -6.85 6.55
C ARG A 107 10.09 -7.21 7.60
N PHE A 108 10.20 -6.41 8.66
CA PHE A 108 11.19 -6.60 9.73
C PHE A 108 10.54 -6.91 11.08
N MET A 109 9.21 -7.08 11.10
CA MET A 109 8.49 -7.49 12.30
C MET A 109 8.63 -9.00 12.53
N GLU A 110 8.59 -9.41 13.79
CA GLU A 110 8.54 -10.83 14.16
C GLU A 110 7.33 -11.51 13.49
N GLY A 111 7.55 -12.65 12.83
CA GLY A 111 6.52 -13.35 12.04
C GLY A 111 6.51 -13.02 10.53
N SER A 112 7.34 -12.08 10.07
CA SER A 112 7.51 -11.79 8.64
C SER A 112 8.43 -12.80 7.94
N SER A 113 8.21 -13.02 6.63
CA SER A 113 9.06 -13.89 5.80
C SER A 113 10.51 -13.40 5.77
N GLU A 114 11.50 -14.31 5.83
CA GLU A 114 12.92 -13.94 5.85
C GLU A 114 13.31 -13.02 4.67
N TYR A 115 13.63 -11.77 4.98
CA TYR A 115 14.12 -10.80 4.00
C TYR A 115 15.62 -10.58 4.17
N THR A 116 16.42 -11.11 3.24
CA THR A 116 17.88 -10.94 3.25
C THR A 116 18.26 -9.54 2.77
N VAL A 117 18.63 -8.67 3.71
CA VAL A 117 19.11 -7.32 3.40
C VAL A 117 20.59 -7.38 3.00
N SER A 118 20.91 -6.88 1.80
CA SER A 118 22.31 -6.69 1.36
C SER A 118 23.10 -5.83 2.34
N TRP A 119 24.40 -6.13 2.49
CA TRP A 119 25.31 -5.46 3.41
C TRP A 119 25.35 -3.93 3.20
N ALA A 120 25.27 -3.46 1.95
CA ALA A 120 25.24 -2.04 1.63
C ALA A 120 24.01 -1.31 2.20
N LYS A 121 22.83 -1.96 2.16
CA LYS A 121 21.60 -1.42 2.75
C LYS A 121 21.69 -1.37 4.28
N LYS A 122 22.35 -2.35 4.92
CA LYS A 122 22.58 -2.32 6.37
C LYS A 122 23.42 -1.12 6.79
N ILE A 123 24.48 -0.81 6.04
CA ILE A 123 25.31 0.39 6.30
C ILE A 123 24.48 1.66 6.14
N ALA A 124 23.66 1.75 5.09
CA ALA A 124 22.78 2.90 4.88
C ALA A 124 21.81 3.11 6.05
N PHE A 125 21.20 2.03 6.57
CA PHE A 125 20.31 2.12 7.74
C PHE A 125 21.01 2.63 8.99
N VAL A 126 22.24 2.16 9.26
CA VAL A 126 23.02 2.65 10.41
C VAL A 126 23.33 4.14 10.26
N TRP A 127 23.68 4.57 9.05
CA TRP A 127 24.00 5.97 8.76
C TRP A 127 22.78 6.89 8.91
N PHE A 128 21.64 6.51 8.35
CA PHE A 128 20.37 7.23 8.53
C PHE A 128 19.95 7.31 10.00
N ARG A 129 20.07 6.21 10.74
CA ARG A 129 19.76 6.19 12.18
C ARG A 129 20.67 7.11 12.98
N ALA A 130 21.95 7.20 12.61
CA ALA A 130 22.89 8.13 13.24
C ALA A 130 22.50 9.60 13.01
N ILE A 131 22.12 9.95 11.78
CA ILE A 131 21.63 11.31 11.45
C ILE A 131 20.36 11.65 12.20
N LEU A 132 19.38 10.74 12.20
CA LEU A 132 18.12 10.94 12.94
C LEU A 132 18.38 11.12 14.43
N LYS A 133 19.29 10.32 15.02
CA LYS A 133 19.66 10.43 16.43
C LYS A 133 20.36 11.76 16.75
N LEU A 134 21.23 12.24 15.86
CA LEU A 134 21.89 13.54 16.01
C LEU A 134 20.90 14.70 15.88
N GLY A 135 19.92 14.60 14.97
CA GLY A 135 18.93 15.66 14.74
C GLY A 135 17.77 15.68 15.74
N THR A 136 17.37 14.54 16.30
CA THR A 136 16.19 14.43 17.19
C THR A 136 16.53 14.19 18.66
N GLY A 137 17.78 13.82 18.99
CA GLY A 137 18.24 13.58 20.35
C GLY A 137 17.64 12.35 21.04
N LYS A 138 16.74 11.60 20.39
CA LYS A 138 16.11 10.39 20.93
C LYS A 138 16.82 9.14 20.39
N LYS A 139 16.99 8.14 21.27
CA LYS A 139 17.66 6.85 20.99
C LYS A 139 16.77 5.91 20.19
#